data_AF-A0A7X7N2F9-F1
#
_entry.id   AF-A0A7X7N2F9-F1
#
_cell.length_a   1.000
_cell.length_b   1.000
_cell.length_c   1.000
_cell.angle_alpha   90.00
_cell.angle_beta   90.00
_cell.angle_gamma   90.00
#
_symmetry.space_group_name_H-M   'P 1'
#
loop_
_entity.id
_entity.type
_entity.pdbx_description
1 polymer ?
#
loop_
_entity_poly.entity_id
_entity_poly.type
_entity_poly.pdbx_seq_one_letter_code
_entity_poly.pdbx_strand_id
1 'polypeptide(L)'
;SADTVAAVMATDVLEPVDVLARCEALAKARSNAPERFEDLAIAYTRANNLRDEELGVSVDKALLGAPELALNQAIDNVQQGVKDALSRGQYPHALEFLASLRGPIDEFFDAVMIMDSDEALRNNRLKLLNRFVTVFKDVADFGKLAG
;
A
#
# COMPACT_ATOMS: atom_id res chain seq x y z
N SER A 1 -9.43 -28.94 25.91
CA SER A 1 -8.79 -28.45 27.16
C SER A 1 -8.57 -26.96 27.03
N ALA A 2 -8.95 -26.19 28.06
CA ALA A 2 -8.78 -24.72 28.07
C ALA A 2 -7.32 -24.29 27.83
N ASP A 3 -6.35 -25.12 28.25
CA ASP A 3 -4.91 -24.88 28.03
C ASP A 3 -4.47 -24.92 26.57
N THR A 4 -5.19 -25.62 25.70
CA THR A 4 -4.83 -25.72 24.27
C THR A 4 -5.23 -24.46 23.50
N VAL A 5 -6.29 -23.77 23.95
CA VAL A 5 -6.75 -22.50 23.36
C VAL A 5 -5.86 -21.34 23.85
N ALA A 6 -5.45 -21.35 25.12
CA ALA A 6 -4.51 -20.37 25.66
C ALA A 6 -3.12 -20.42 24.99
N ALA A 7 -2.66 -21.62 24.59
CA ALA A 7 -1.39 -21.80 23.88
C ALA A 7 -1.40 -21.27 22.43
N VAL A 8 -2.54 -21.38 21.73
CA VAL A 8 -2.70 -20.85 20.36
C VAL A 8 -2.83 -19.31 20.37
N MET A 9 -3.47 -18.74 21.40
CA MET A 9 -3.61 -17.29 21.55
C MET A 9 -2.33 -16.57 22.04
N ALA A 10 -1.29 -17.31 22.42
CA ALA A 10 -0.02 -16.75 22.90
C ALA A 10 1.04 -16.57 21.81
N THR A 11 0.75 -16.97 20.57
CA THR A 11 1.69 -16.83 19.45
C THR A 11 1.35 -15.61 18.62
N ASP A 12 2.38 -14.85 18.24
CA ASP A 12 2.34 -13.67 17.35
C ASP A 12 2.08 -14.07 15.88
N VAL A 13 1.19 -15.04 15.70
CA VAL A 13 0.85 -15.68 14.44
C VAL A 13 -0.43 -15.04 13.97
N LEU A 14 -0.35 -14.27 12.88
CA LEU A 14 -1.48 -13.95 12.01
C LEU A 14 -2.45 -15.14 11.99
N GLU A 15 -3.61 -15.01 12.62
CA GLU A 15 -4.52 -16.14 12.79
C GLU A 15 -4.79 -16.80 11.43
N PRO A 16 -4.66 -18.13 11.26
CA PRO A 16 -4.83 -18.78 9.96
C PRO A 16 -6.16 -18.46 9.25
N VAL A 17 -7.19 -18.12 10.03
CA VAL A 17 -8.51 -17.64 9.56
C VAL A 17 -8.41 -16.27 8.89
N ASP A 18 -7.58 -15.37 9.44
CA ASP A 18 -7.28 -14.04 8.90
C ASP A 18 -6.60 -14.14 7.52
N VAL A 19 -5.68 -15.10 7.37
CA VAL A 19 -5.00 -15.36 6.09
C VAL A 19 -5.99 -15.86 5.02
N LEU A 20 -6.86 -16.82 5.34
CA LEU A 20 -7.84 -17.35 4.39
C LEU A 20 -8.85 -16.27 3.96
N ALA A 21 -9.34 -15.47 4.91
CA ALA A 21 -10.28 -14.39 4.62
C ALA A 21 -9.67 -13.29 3.74
N ARG A 22 -8.40 -12.94 3.96
CA ARG A 22 -7.64 -12.02 3.08
C ARG A 22 -7.47 -12.60 1.68
N CYS A 23 -7.11 -13.88 1.56
CA CYS A 23 -6.99 -14.56 0.27
C CYS A 23 -8.31 -14.57 -0.51
N GLU A 24 -9.43 -14.90 0.15
CA GLU A 24 -10.75 -14.89 -0.48
C GLU A 24 -11.18 -13.48 -0.90
N ALA A 25 -10.96 -12.48 -0.05
CA ALA A 25 -11.28 -11.09 -0.37
C ALA A 25 -10.46 -10.60 -1.56
N LEU A 26 -9.17 -10.94 -1.62
CA LEU A 26 -8.29 -10.58 -2.72
C LEU A 26 -8.67 -11.28 -4.03
N ALA A 27 -8.99 -12.57 -3.97
CA ALA A 27 -9.46 -13.33 -5.13
C ALA A 27 -10.76 -12.74 -5.69
N LYS A 28 -11.74 -12.44 -4.81
CA LYS A 28 -13.00 -11.80 -5.20
C LYS A 28 -12.77 -10.41 -5.80
N ALA A 29 -11.91 -9.61 -5.19
CA ALA A 29 -11.63 -8.26 -5.67
C ALA A 29 -10.98 -8.28 -7.07
N ARG A 30 -10.04 -9.21 -7.31
CA ARG A 30 -9.43 -9.45 -8.62
C ARG A 30 -10.46 -9.93 -9.65
N SER A 31 -11.38 -10.82 -9.28
CA SER A 31 -12.43 -11.28 -10.19
C SER A 31 -13.46 -10.21 -10.54
N ASN A 32 -13.77 -9.32 -9.59
CA ASN A 32 -14.78 -8.27 -9.78
C ASN A 32 -14.26 -7.09 -10.62
N ALA A 33 -12.97 -6.77 -10.53
CA ALA A 33 -12.36 -5.64 -11.24
C ALA A 33 -10.92 -5.98 -11.69
N PRO A 34 -10.75 -6.91 -12.63
CA PRO A 34 -9.43 -7.44 -13.00
C PRO A 34 -8.48 -6.36 -13.51
N GLU A 35 -8.92 -5.52 -14.46
CA GLU A 35 -8.12 -4.44 -15.02
C GLU A 35 -7.64 -3.46 -13.93
N ARG A 36 -8.53 -3.08 -13.01
CA ARG A 36 -8.20 -2.15 -11.92
C ARG A 36 -7.13 -2.71 -10.98
N PHE A 37 -7.18 -4.01 -10.70
CA PHE A 37 -6.21 -4.67 -9.82
C PHE A 37 -4.87 -4.93 -10.52
N GLU A 38 -4.89 -5.29 -11.80
CA GLU A 38 -3.66 -5.45 -12.60
C GLU A 38 -2.92 -4.13 -12.75
N ASP A 39 -3.64 -3.06 -13.11
CA ASP A 39 -3.05 -1.73 -13.25
C ASP A 39 -2.46 -1.22 -11.92
N LEU A 40 -3.14 -1.48 -10.80
CA LEU A 40 -2.63 -1.15 -9.47
C LEU A 40 -1.38 -1.96 -9.13
N ALA A 41 -1.33 -3.25 -9.47
CA ALA A 41 -0.16 -4.09 -9.25
C ALA A 41 1.04 -3.64 -10.10
N ILE A 42 0.79 -3.16 -11.33
CA ILE A 42 1.82 -2.55 -12.19
C ILE A 42 2.36 -1.26 -11.55
N ALA A 43 1.49 -0.35 -11.11
CA ALA A 43 1.89 0.88 -10.44
C ALA A 43 2.67 0.60 -9.15
N TYR A 44 2.22 -0.38 -8.36
CA TYR A 44 2.94 -0.87 -7.18
C TYR A 44 4.33 -1.38 -7.53
N THR A 45 4.45 -2.22 -8.55
CA THR A 45 5.74 -2.78 -8.98
C THR A 45 6.70 -1.68 -9.42
N ARG A 46 6.20 -0.70 -10.18
CA ARG A 46 6.98 0.48 -10.58
C ARG A 46 7.47 1.27 -9.36
N ALA A 47 6.57 1.58 -8.42
CA ALA A 47 6.93 2.27 -7.18
C ALA A 47 7.93 1.47 -6.34
N ASN A 48 7.74 0.15 -6.25
CA ASN A 48 8.61 -0.77 -5.51
C ASN A 48 10.02 -0.84 -6.08
N ASN A 49 10.17 -0.76 -7.40
CA ASN A 49 11.47 -0.81 -8.06
C ASN A 49 12.20 0.54 -8.06
N LEU A 50 11.47 1.65 -7.99
CA LEU A 50 12.05 2.99 -7.97
C LEU A 50 12.41 3.47 -6.57
N ARG A 51 11.72 2.99 -5.53
CA ARG A 51 11.93 3.44 -4.16
C ARG A 51 13.35 3.11 -3.67
N ASP A 52 13.78 3.85 -2.66
CA ASP A 52 15.01 3.57 -1.90
C ASP A 52 14.67 3.42 -0.42
N GLU A 53 14.61 2.18 0.07
CA GLU A 53 14.19 1.88 1.44
C GLU A 53 15.08 2.52 2.52
N GLU A 54 16.36 2.78 2.22
CA GLU A 54 17.32 3.33 3.18
C GLU A 54 16.98 4.78 3.55
N LEU A 55 16.28 5.51 2.68
CA LEU A 55 15.84 6.88 2.93
C LEU A 55 14.67 6.99 3.91
N GLY A 56 14.00 5.87 4.22
CA GLY A 56 12.83 5.83 5.10
C GLY A 56 11.59 6.50 4.54
N VAL A 57 10.61 6.78 5.40
CA VAL A 57 9.27 7.25 5.01
C VAL A 57 8.97 8.70 5.39
N SER A 58 9.93 9.41 5.97
CA SER A 58 9.74 10.77 6.48
C SER A 58 9.86 11.82 5.37
N VAL A 59 8.72 12.19 4.78
CA VAL A 59 8.61 13.19 3.71
C VAL A 59 8.63 14.61 4.28
N ASP A 60 9.41 15.49 3.66
CA ASP A 60 9.35 16.93 3.90
C ASP A 60 8.25 17.55 3.04
N LYS A 61 7.19 18.03 3.69
CA LYS A 61 6.03 18.63 3.01
C LYS A 61 6.36 19.98 2.35
N ALA A 62 7.41 20.67 2.78
CA ALA A 62 7.80 21.96 2.19
C ALA A 62 8.37 21.81 0.78
N LEU A 63 8.85 20.61 0.44
CA LEU A 63 9.45 20.28 -0.85
C LEU A 63 8.47 19.63 -1.83
N LEU A 64 7.21 19.42 -1.44
CA LEU A 64 6.21 18.76 -2.28
C LEU A 64 5.49 19.77 -3.19
N GLY A 65 5.49 19.48 -4.49
CA GLY A 65 4.58 20.09 -5.45
C GLY A 65 3.14 19.56 -5.32
N ALA A 66 2.22 20.13 -6.10
CA ALA A 66 0.80 19.79 -6.01
C ALA A 66 0.49 18.29 -6.23
N PRO A 67 1.06 17.59 -7.24
CA PRO A 67 0.82 16.16 -7.43
C PRO A 67 1.37 15.31 -6.27
N GLU A 68 2.51 15.71 -5.72
CA GLU A 68 3.19 15.01 -4.62
C GLU A 68 2.41 15.17 -3.30
N LEU A 69 1.84 16.38 -3.06
CA LEU A 69 0.94 16.63 -1.94
C LEU A 69 -0.35 15.81 -2.06
N ALA A 70 -0.95 15.74 -3.25
CA ALA A 70 -2.16 14.97 -3.49
C ALA A 70 -1.93 13.47 -3.20
N LEU A 71 -0.83 12.91 -3.72
CA LEU A 71 -0.44 11.53 -3.43
C LEU A 71 -0.18 11.33 -1.93
N ASN A 72 0.54 12.24 -1.28
CA ASN A 72 0.83 12.15 0.15
C ASN A 72 -0.46 12.12 1.00
N GLN A 73 -1.44 12.97 0.68
CA GLN A 73 -2.73 13.03 1.37
C GLN A 73 -3.57 11.77 1.10
N ALA A 74 -3.56 11.27 -0.14
CA ALA A 74 -4.24 10.03 -0.49
C ALA A 74 -3.66 8.84 0.31
N ILE A 75 -2.34 8.76 0.45
CA ILE A 75 -1.65 7.77 1.28
C ILE A 75 -2.09 7.88 2.75
N ASP A 76 -2.12 9.09 3.32
CA ASP A 76 -2.56 9.32 4.71
C ASP A 76 -3.99 8.79 4.93
N ASN A 77 -4.93 9.11 4.03
CA ASN A 77 -6.33 8.69 4.11
C ASN A 77 -6.49 7.18 3.97
N VAL A 78 -5.82 6.59 2.98
CA VAL A 78 -5.88 5.14 2.72
C VAL A 78 -5.26 4.37 3.88
N GLN A 79 -4.15 4.83 4.45
CA GLN A 79 -3.54 4.18 5.60
C GLN A 79 -4.50 4.14 6.81
N GLN A 80 -5.24 5.22 7.07
CA GLN A 80 -6.26 5.23 8.12
C GLN A 80 -7.42 4.28 7.80
N GLY A 81 -7.96 4.33 6.59
CA GLY A 81 -9.07 3.47 6.15
C GLY A 81 -8.71 1.99 6.18
N VAL A 82 -7.51 1.63 5.71
CA VAL A 82 -6.98 0.26 5.78
C VAL A 82 -6.86 -0.22 7.22
N LYS A 83 -6.29 0.59 8.12
CA LYS A 83 -6.16 0.21 9.54
C LYS A 83 -7.52 -0.03 10.20
N ASP A 84 -8.50 0.85 9.99
CA ASP A 84 -9.85 0.67 10.54
C ASP A 84 -10.52 -0.59 9.96
N ALA A 85 -10.44 -0.79 8.64
CA ALA A 85 -11.00 -1.97 7.98
C ALA A 85 -10.36 -3.28 8.48
N LEU A 86 -9.03 -3.33 8.61
CA LEU A 86 -8.31 -4.49 9.14
C LEU A 86 -8.70 -4.78 10.58
N SER A 87 -8.83 -3.75 11.44
CA SER A 87 -9.25 -3.92 12.83
C SER A 87 -10.66 -4.51 12.98
N ARG A 88 -11.49 -4.39 11.93
CA ARG A 88 -12.86 -4.92 11.84
C ARG A 88 -12.98 -6.20 11.02
N GLY A 89 -11.87 -6.75 10.51
CA GLY A 89 -11.87 -7.91 9.60
C GLY A 89 -12.52 -7.64 8.24
N GLN A 90 -12.59 -6.37 7.81
CA GLN A 90 -13.24 -5.94 6.57
C GLN A 90 -12.24 -5.85 5.40
N TYR A 91 -11.60 -6.98 5.06
CA TYR A 91 -10.57 -7.02 4.02
C TYR A 91 -11.02 -6.51 2.64
N PRO A 92 -12.26 -6.76 2.17
CA PRO A 92 -12.73 -6.16 0.92
C PRO A 92 -12.67 -4.63 0.93
N HIS A 93 -13.03 -3.99 2.06
CA HIS A 93 -12.94 -2.53 2.19
C HIS A 93 -11.48 -2.06 2.25
N ALA A 94 -10.60 -2.79 2.93
CA ALA A 94 -9.17 -2.49 2.92
C ALA A 94 -8.60 -2.51 1.49
N LEU A 95 -9.00 -3.49 0.68
CA LEU A 95 -8.59 -3.59 -0.73
C LEU A 95 -9.18 -2.48 -1.61
N GLU A 96 -10.42 -2.03 -1.33
CA GLU A 96 -11.01 -0.87 -2.00
C GLU A 96 -10.25 0.42 -1.69
N PHE A 97 -9.87 0.63 -0.43
CA PHE A 97 -9.01 1.76 -0.05
C PHE A 97 -7.67 1.71 -0.80
N LEU A 98 -7.00 0.56 -0.84
CA LEU A 98 -5.75 0.42 -1.61
C LEU A 98 -5.95 0.71 -3.10
N ALA A 99 -7.04 0.21 -3.69
CA ALA A 99 -7.33 0.45 -5.10
C ALA A 99 -7.61 1.92 -5.42
N SER A 100 -8.07 2.72 -4.45
CA SER A 100 -8.24 4.16 -4.63
C SER A 100 -6.94 4.92 -4.86
N LEU A 101 -5.78 4.36 -4.46
CA LEU A 101 -4.46 4.96 -4.70
C LEU A 101 -4.02 4.92 -6.16
N ARG A 102 -4.70 4.16 -7.02
CA ARG A 102 -4.38 4.03 -8.45
C ARG A 102 -4.32 5.39 -9.17
N GLY A 103 -5.35 6.22 -8.99
CA GLY A 103 -5.40 7.54 -9.64
C GLY A 103 -4.28 8.48 -9.19
N PRO A 104 -4.12 8.71 -7.87
CA PRO A 104 -3.07 9.59 -7.36
C PRO A 104 -1.64 9.17 -7.74
N ILE A 105 -1.33 7.86 -7.78
CA ILE A 105 0.01 7.40 -8.14
C ILE A 105 0.31 7.57 -9.64
N ASP A 106 -0.69 7.43 -10.50
CA ASP A 106 -0.53 7.73 -11.93
C ASP A 106 -0.27 9.20 -12.18
N GLU A 107 -1.10 10.07 -11.60
CA GLU A 107 -0.93 11.50 -11.74
C GLU A 107 0.45 11.95 -11.25
N PHE A 108 0.93 11.35 -10.16
CA PHE A 108 2.30 11.55 -9.70
C PHE A 108 3.32 11.09 -10.74
N PHE A 109 3.21 9.88 -11.28
CA PHE A 109 4.16 9.37 -12.28
C PHE A 109 4.15 10.13 -13.60
N ASP A 110 3.02 10.70 -13.99
CA ASP A 110 2.84 11.46 -15.22
C ASP A 110 3.34 12.90 -15.07
N ALA A 111 3.10 13.52 -13.91
CA ALA A 111 3.43 14.92 -13.67
C ALA A 111 4.82 15.14 -13.04
N VAL A 112 5.43 14.12 -12.44
CA VAL A 112 6.65 14.28 -11.61
C VAL A 112 7.82 13.45 -12.16
N MET A 113 8.93 14.14 -12.44
CA MET A 113 10.20 13.48 -12.78
C MET A 113 10.90 13.01 -11.50
N ILE A 114 10.82 11.71 -11.19
CA ILE A 114 11.33 11.16 -9.92
C ILE A 114 12.85 11.31 -9.80
N MET A 115 13.59 11.03 -10.88
CA MET A 115 15.05 11.16 -10.92
C MET A 115 15.43 12.60 -11.23
N ASP A 116 15.12 13.51 -10.30
CA ASP A 116 15.48 14.92 -10.40
C ASP A 116 16.98 15.14 -10.20
N SER A 117 17.48 16.23 -10.79
CA SER A 117 18.84 16.73 -10.57
C SER A 117 19.03 17.30 -9.17
N ASP A 118 17.97 17.84 -8.56
CA ASP A 118 17.98 18.26 -7.16
C ASP A 118 17.85 17.02 -6.25
N GLU A 119 18.92 16.76 -5.50
CA GLU A 119 19.00 15.62 -4.59
C GLU A 119 17.96 15.68 -3.46
N ALA A 120 17.63 16.87 -2.95
CA ALA A 120 16.64 17.00 -1.90
C ALA A 120 15.24 16.63 -2.42
N LEU A 121 14.87 17.11 -3.61
CA LEU A 121 13.60 16.76 -4.26
C LEU A 121 13.54 15.28 -4.61
N ARG A 122 14.60 14.74 -5.23
CA ARG A 122 14.69 13.31 -5.56
C ARG A 122 14.52 12.45 -4.31
N ASN A 123 15.28 12.72 -3.25
CA ASN A 123 15.20 11.94 -2.01
C ASN A 123 13.80 12.05 -1.39
N ASN A 124 13.15 13.22 -1.44
CA ASN A 124 11.80 13.38 -0.94
C ASN A 124 10.77 12.57 -1.73
N ARG A 125 10.89 12.51 -3.06
CA ARG A 125 10.07 11.69 -3.96
C ARG A 125 10.24 10.20 -3.70
N LEU A 126 11.47 9.75 -3.49
CA LEU A 126 11.77 8.36 -3.14
C LEU A 126 11.16 7.97 -1.78
N LYS A 127 11.20 8.86 -0.78
CA LYS A 127 10.50 8.66 0.50
C LYS A 127 8.99 8.60 0.32
N LEU A 128 8.41 9.39 -0.58
CA LEU A 128 6.98 9.32 -0.90
C LEU A 128 6.62 7.98 -1.54
N LEU A 129 7.46 7.42 -2.41
CA LEU A 129 7.29 6.07 -2.94
C LEU A 129 7.44 4.99 -1.86
N ASN A 130 8.37 5.14 -0.91
CA ASN A 130 8.46 4.25 0.25
C ASN A 130 7.15 4.25 1.05
N ARG A 131 6.58 5.43 1.31
CA ARG A 131 5.29 5.57 1.97
C ARG A 131 4.18 4.85 1.21
N PHE A 132 4.08 5.10 -0.10
CA PHE A 132 3.09 4.49 -0.96
C PHE A 132 3.13 2.96 -0.84
N VAL A 133 4.30 2.34 -1.02
CA VAL A 133 4.41 0.88 -0.95
C VAL A 133 4.11 0.35 0.45
N THR A 134 4.56 1.05 1.50
CA THR A 134 4.37 0.60 2.89
C THR A 134 2.89 0.39 3.23
N VAL A 135 1.97 1.20 2.68
CA VAL A 135 0.53 1.04 2.93
C VAL A 135 -0.03 -0.28 2.42
N PHE A 136 0.56 -0.87 1.36
CA PHE A 136 0.15 -2.18 0.85
C PHE A 136 0.66 -3.33 1.70
N LYS A 137 1.84 -3.18 2.34
CA LYS A 137 2.49 -4.24 3.14
C LYS A 137 1.61 -4.73 4.29
N ASP A 138 0.74 -3.88 4.83
CA ASP A 138 -0.18 -4.22 5.92
C ASP A 138 -1.33 -5.17 5.45
N VAL A 139 -1.59 -5.23 4.14
CA VAL A 139 -2.72 -5.98 3.56
C VAL A 139 -2.25 -7.19 2.75
N ALA A 140 -1.35 -6.98 1.78
CA ALA A 140 -0.85 -8.04 0.89
C ALA A 140 0.43 -7.61 0.16
N ASP A 141 1.25 -8.58 -0.26
CA ASP A 141 2.36 -8.34 -1.19
C ASP A 141 1.84 -8.27 -2.64
N PHE A 142 1.50 -7.07 -3.10
CA PHE A 142 1.01 -6.83 -4.45
C PHE A 142 2.06 -7.13 -5.54
N GLY A 143 3.35 -7.19 -5.21
CA GLY A 143 4.40 -7.57 -6.16
C GLY A 143 4.28 -9.03 -6.61
N LYS A 144 3.57 -9.87 -5.84
CA LYS A 144 3.26 -11.26 -6.19
C LYS A 144 2.00 -11.40 -7.07
N LEU A 145 1.24 -10.33 -7.27
CA LEU A 145 0.01 -10.33 -8.07
C LEU A 145 0.24 -9.96 -9.53
N ALA A 146 1.36 -9.32 -9.86
CA ALA A 146 1.70 -8.89 -11.22
C ALA A 146 2.23 -10.03 -12.13
N GLY A 147 1.94 -11.30 -11.79
CA GLY A 147 2.40 -12.50 -12.49
C GLY A 147 1.27 -13.36 -13.01
#